data_AF-A0A526ZM76-F1
#
_entry.id   AF-A0A526ZM76-F1
#
_cell.length_a   1.000
_cell.length_b   1.000
_cell.length_c   1.000
_cell.angle_alpha   90.00
_cell.angle_beta   90.00
_cell.angle_gamma   90.00
#
_symmetry.space_group_name_H-M   'P 1'
#
loop_
_entity.id
_entity.type
_entity.pdbx_description
1 polymer ?
#
loop_
_entity_poly.entity_id
_entity_poly.type
_entity_poly.pdbx_seq_one_letter_code
_entity_poly.pdbx_strand_id
1 'polypeptide(L)' 'MKFLDQAKVYVRSGDGGAGSVSFRREKFIEFGGPDGGDGGRGG' A
#
# COMPACT_ATOMS: atom_id res chain seq x y z
N MET A 1 8.28 -48.80 -3.85
CA MET A 1 7.08 -47.94 -3.69
C MET A 1 7.56 -46.49 -3.64
N LYS A 2 6.97 -45.59 -4.44
CA LYS A 2 7.20 -44.14 -4.30
C LYS A 2 5.98 -43.54 -3.62
N PHE A 3 6.20 -42.88 -2.49
CA PHE A 3 5.19 -42.08 -1.81
C PHE A 3 5.07 -40.74 -2.53
N LEU A 4 3.84 -40.30 -2.75
CA LEU A 4 3.51 -39.01 -3.33
C LEU A 4 2.68 -38.24 -2.30
N ASP A 5 3.13 -37.03 -1.96
CA ASP A 5 2.36 -36.09 -1.16
C ASP A 5 1.92 -34.93 -2.06
N GLN A 6 0.67 -34.49 -1.92
CA GLN A 6 0.06 -33.45 -2.72
C GLN A 6 -0.82 -32.55 -1.86
N ALA A 7 -0.60 -31.25 -1.98
CA ALA A 7 -1.42 -30.22 -1.37
C ALA A 7 -1.91 -29.22 -2.41
N LYS A 8 -3.14 -28.73 -2.25
CA LYS A 8 -3.65 -27.56 -2.97
C LYS A 8 -3.44 -26.34 -2.10
N VAL A 9 -2.84 -25.32 -2.68
CA VAL A 9 -2.65 -24.03 -2.00
C VAL A 9 -3.26 -22.91 -2.83
N TYR A 10 -3.80 -21.92 -2.14
CA TYR A 10 -4.25 -20.67 -2.71
C TYR A 10 -3.33 -19.59 -2.22
N VAL A 11 -2.65 -18.93 -3.16
CA VAL A 11 -1.69 -17.88 -2.85
C VAL A 11 -2.17 -16.62 -3.52
N ARG A 12 -2.10 -15.50 -2.79
CA ARG A 12 -2.33 -14.17 -3.32
C ARG A 12 -1.14 -13.31 -2.95
N SER A 13 -0.81 -12.41 -3.87
CA SER A 13 0.16 -11.35 -3.69
C SER A 13 -0.40 -10.28 -2.73
N GLY A 14 0.46 -9.43 -2.16
CA GLY A 14 0.06 -8.37 -1.25
C GLY A 14 -0.60 -7.20 -1.98
N ASP A 15 -1.57 -6.55 -1.35
CA ASP A 15 -2.16 -5.33 -1.88
C ASP A 15 -1.15 -4.17 -1.85
N GLY A 16 -1.33 -3.20 -2.75
CA GLY A 16 -0.63 -1.92 -2.66
C GLY A 16 -1.14 -1.08 -1.50
N GLY A 17 -0.28 -0.20 -0.99
CA GLY A 17 -0.68 0.79 0.01
C GLY A 17 -1.54 1.88 -0.60
N ALA A 18 -2.45 2.46 0.19
CA ALA A 18 -3.18 3.65 -0.22
C ALA A 18 -2.27 4.90 -0.15
N GLY A 19 -2.46 5.84 -1.07
CA GLY A 19 -1.90 7.19 -0.92
C GLY A 19 -2.60 7.97 0.18
N SER A 20 -2.11 9.17 0.49
CA SER A 20 -2.69 10.05 1.50
C SER A 20 -3.29 11.32 0.89
N VAL A 21 -4.38 11.79 1.48
CA VAL A 21 -4.92 13.13 1.22
C VAL A 21 -4.48 14.02 2.37
N SER A 22 -3.62 14.99 2.07
CA SER A 22 -3.07 15.93 3.06
C SER A 22 -2.89 17.30 2.43
N PHE A 23 -2.90 18.32 3.29
CA PHE A 23 -2.59 19.70 2.94
C PHE A 23 -1.56 20.24 3.92
N ARG A 24 -0.59 20.99 3.40
CA ARG A 24 0.45 21.62 4.21
C ARG A 24 -0.19 22.67 5.14
N ARG A 25 0.18 22.64 6.42
CA ARG A 25 -0.29 23.63 7.40
C ARG A 25 0.89 24.29 8.10
N GLU A 26 1.08 25.58 7.85
CA GLU A 26 2.14 26.39 8.45
C GLU A 26 1.54 27.63 9.13
N LYS A 27 2.17 28.05 10.23
CA LYS A 27 1.64 29.07 11.14
C LYS A 27 1.24 30.40 10.47
N PHE A 28 1.90 30.76 9.37
CA PHE A 28 1.71 32.03 8.67
C PHE A 28 1.30 31.86 7.20
N ILE A 29 0.83 30.66 6.82
CA ILE A 29 0.30 30.38 5.49
C ILE A 29 -1.17 30.01 5.65
N GLU A 30 -2.06 30.89 5.18
CA GLU A 30 -3.50 30.74 5.33
C GLU A 30 -4.05 29.51 4.60
N PHE A 31 -3.52 29.21 3.41
CA PHE A 31 -3.84 28.01 2.63
C PHE A 31 -2.57 27.36 2.09
N GLY A 32 -2.11 26.29 2.74
CA GLY A 32 -1.04 25.47 2.18
C GLY A 32 -1.58 24.52 1.10
N GLY A 33 -0.73 24.24 0.10
CA GLY A 33 -1.07 23.35 -1.00
C GLY A 33 -1.21 21.88 -0.56
N PRO A 34 -1.79 21.02 -1.42
CA PRO A 34 -1.84 19.59 -1.17
C PRO A 34 -0.42 19.00 -1.10
N ASP A 35 -0.19 18.16 -0.09
CA ASP A 35 1.10 17.51 0.19
C ASP A 35 0.96 16.01 0.52
N GLY A 36 -0.16 15.43 0.10
CA GLY A 36 -0.40 13.98 0.15
C GLY A 36 0.60 13.18 -0.69
N GLY A 37 0.96 11.99 -0.20
CA GLY A 37 1.91 11.09 -0.85
C GLY A 37 1.25 9.91 -1.56
N ASP A 38 2.01 9.26 -2.43
CA ASP A 38 1.56 8.09 -3.17
C ASP A 38 1.50 6.83 -2.30
N GLY A 39 0.68 5.88 -2.76
CA GLY A 39 0.63 4.53 -2.21
C GLY A 39 1.85 3.68 -2.58
N GLY A 40 2.20 2.74 -1.70
CA GLY A 40 3.26 1.77 -1.94
C GLY A 40 2.82 0.64 -2.89
N ARG A 41 3.79 -0.04 -3.52
CA ARG A 41 3.50 -1.22 -4.35
C ARG A 41 3.17 -2.43 -3.50
N GLY A 42 2.19 -3.21 -3.96
CA GLY A 42 1.92 -4.55 -3.47
C GLY A 42 2.96 -5.53 -3.97
N GLY A 43 3.20 -6.59 -3.19
CA GLY A 43 4.05 -7.72 -3.56
C GLY A 43 3.26 -8.82 -4.26
#